data_AF-A0AAD7T8H9-F1
#
_entry.id   AF-A0AAD7T8H9-F1
#
_cell.length_a   1.000
_cell.length_b   1.000
_cell.length_c   1.000
_cell.angle_alpha   90.00
_cell.angle_beta   90.00
_cell.angle_gamma   90.00
#
_symmetry.space_group_name_H-M   'P 1'
#
loop_
_entity.id
_entity.type
_entity.pdbx_description
1 polymer ?
#
loop_
_entity_poly.entity_id
_entity_poly.type
_entity_poly.pdbx_seq_one_letter_code
_entity_poly.pdbx_strand_id
1 'polypeptide(L)'
;MICAAYQADLINQLYQGKLKDYVRCLESGHESWRTDTYLDIPFVIRPYGSNLAYGSVEEALQAFIQPKTLDGHNQNFCERCKKKCDARKGLRFLHFPYLLTLQLKRFDFDYSTMQRIKLNNRMTFPEELDMGPDVEDKASMFTLQLEINLELDNKSHQTESCTDSGAENEGSCHSDQMSNDFSTDDVMDEGICLDNTSSSERA
;
A
#
# COMPACT_ATOMS: atom_id res chain seq x y z
N MET A 1 -23.43 -17.87 -11.45
CA MET A 1 -22.13 -17.81 -12.17
C MET A 1 -22.13 -16.79 -13.32
N ILE A 2 -23.10 -16.79 -14.24
CA ILE A 2 -23.12 -15.86 -15.39
C ILE A 2 -23.16 -14.36 -14.97
N CYS A 3 -23.91 -14.01 -13.93
CA CYS A 3 -24.00 -12.63 -13.44
C CYS A 3 -22.67 -12.10 -12.87
N ALA A 4 -21.91 -12.94 -12.16
CA ALA A 4 -20.62 -12.56 -11.57
C ALA A 4 -19.53 -12.35 -12.63
N ALA A 5 -19.55 -13.13 -13.72
CA ALA A 5 -18.62 -12.96 -14.84
C ALA A 5 -18.92 -11.67 -15.63
N TYR A 6 -20.20 -11.36 -15.87
CA TYR A 6 -20.60 -10.11 -16.53
C TYR A 6 -20.25 -8.87 -15.69
N GLN A 7 -20.43 -8.96 -14.36
CA GLN A 7 -20.09 -7.87 -13.45
C GLN A 7 -18.59 -7.63 -13.37
N ALA A 8 -17.76 -8.69 -13.36
CA ALA A 8 -16.30 -8.55 -13.42
C ALA A 8 -15.82 -7.90 -14.74
N ASP A 9 -16.47 -8.23 -15.86
CA ASP A 9 -16.17 -7.62 -17.15
C ASP A 9 -16.48 -6.12 -17.16
N LEU A 10 -17.64 -5.71 -16.63
CA LEU A 10 -18.01 -4.29 -16.52
C LEU A 10 -17.08 -3.51 -15.57
N ILE A 11 -16.71 -4.08 -14.41
CA ILE A 11 -15.77 -3.44 -13.47
C ILE A 11 -14.44 -3.18 -14.16
N ASN A 12 -13.91 -4.18 -14.86
CA ASN A 12 -12.63 -4.03 -15.55
C ASN A 12 -12.72 -3.05 -16.71
N GLN A 13 -13.84 -3.02 -17.44
CA GLN A 13 -14.05 -2.06 -18.53
C GLN A 13 -14.09 -0.61 -18.03
N LEU A 14 -14.65 -0.37 -16.83
CA LEU A 14 -14.83 0.98 -16.32
C LEU A 14 -13.67 1.46 -15.45
N TYR A 15 -13.12 0.61 -14.57
CA TYR A 15 -12.19 1.02 -13.50
C TYR A 15 -10.77 0.51 -13.67
N GLN A 16 -10.51 -0.45 -14.57
CA GLN A 16 -9.17 -1.05 -14.68
C GLN A 16 -8.23 -0.19 -15.53
N GLY A 17 -7.18 0.31 -14.90
CA GLY A 17 -6.03 0.88 -15.59
C GLY A 17 -4.86 -0.10 -15.68
N LYS A 18 -3.79 0.32 -16.36
CA LYS A 18 -2.53 -0.42 -16.47
C LYS A 18 -1.32 0.43 -16.13
N LEU A 19 -0.39 -0.19 -15.40
CA LEU A 19 0.88 0.37 -14.99
C LEU A 19 2.03 -0.48 -15.54
N LYS A 20 3.18 0.14 -15.74
CA LYS A 20 4.47 -0.53 -15.92
C LYS A 20 5.26 -0.44 -14.62
N ASP A 21 5.43 -1.57 -13.93
CA ASP A 21 6.36 -1.69 -12.80
C ASP A 21 7.73 -2.09 -13.35
N TYR A 22 8.73 -1.22 -13.17
CA TYR A 22 10.04 -1.39 -13.76
C TYR A 22 11.17 -1.26 -12.73
N VAL A 23 12.26 -1.97 -13.02
CA VAL A 23 13.53 -1.88 -12.30
C VAL A 23 14.65 -1.71 -13.31
N ARG A 24 15.34 -0.57 -13.25
CA ARG A 24 16.47 -0.24 -14.11
C ARG A 24 17.78 -0.30 -13.34
N CYS A 25 18.65 -1.22 -13.70
CA CYS A 25 20.01 -1.30 -13.14
C CYS A 25 20.81 -0.06 -13.54
N LEU A 26 21.50 0.57 -12.58
CA LEU A 26 22.30 1.77 -12.82
C LEU A 26 23.68 1.46 -13.42
N GLU A 27 24.19 0.24 -13.26
CA GLU A 27 25.47 -0.18 -13.85
C GLU A 27 25.33 -0.60 -15.32
N SER A 28 24.41 -1.52 -15.62
CA SER A 28 24.23 -2.04 -17.00
C SER A 28 23.22 -1.25 -17.82
N GLY A 29 22.43 -0.37 -17.19
CA GLY A 29 21.34 0.36 -17.83
C GLY A 29 20.12 -0.49 -18.20
N HIS A 30 20.16 -1.81 -17.98
CA HIS A 30 19.06 -2.72 -18.31
C HIS A 30 17.83 -2.47 -17.45
N GLU A 31 16.67 -2.36 -18.10
CA GLU A 31 15.35 -2.22 -17.48
C GLU A 31 14.58 -3.53 -17.64
N SER A 32 14.27 -4.20 -16.53
CA SER A 32 13.25 -5.26 -16.48
C SER A 32 11.94 -4.65 -16.04
N TRP A 33 10.83 -5.09 -16.61
CA TRP A 33 9.52 -4.55 -16.31
C TRP A 33 8.43 -5.60 -16.45
N ARG A 34 7.28 -5.33 -15.82
CA ARG A 34 6.04 -6.08 -15.99
C ARG A 34 4.87 -5.12 -16.07
N THR A 35 3.76 -5.59 -16.64
CA THR A 35 2.50 -4.86 -16.64
C THR A 35 1.67 -5.26 -15.45
N ASP A 36 1.31 -4.29 -14.62
CA ASP A 36 0.41 -4.47 -13.48
C ASP A 36 -0.93 -3.77 -13.78
N THR A 37 -2.02 -4.29 -13.21
CA THR A 37 -3.37 -3.71 -13.33
C THR A 37 -3.77 -3.06 -12.00
N TYR A 38 -4.60 -2.02 -12.06
CA TYR A 38 -5.12 -1.34 -10.87
C TYR A 38 -6.58 -0.94 -11.07
N LEU A 39 -7.34 -0.88 -9.97
CA LEU A 39 -8.72 -0.38 -9.93
C LEU A 39 -8.81 0.96 -9.19
N ASP A 40 -7.85 1.21 -8.30
CA ASP A 40 -7.66 2.44 -7.56
C ASP A 40 -6.16 2.77 -7.44
N ILE A 41 -5.86 4.06 -7.26
CA ILE A 41 -4.50 4.54 -7.00
C ILE A 41 -4.41 4.99 -5.53
N PRO A 42 -3.63 4.29 -4.68
CA PRO A 42 -3.47 4.66 -3.30
C PRO A 42 -2.45 5.79 -3.13
N PHE A 43 -2.92 6.97 -2.76
CA PHE A 43 -2.06 8.11 -2.43
C PHE A 43 -1.72 8.13 -0.95
N VAL A 44 -0.44 7.92 -0.68
CA VAL A 44 0.17 8.17 0.63
C VAL A 44 0.10 9.67 0.89
N ILE A 45 -0.52 10.09 1.99
CA ILE A 45 -0.68 11.50 2.35
C ILE A 45 0.59 12.08 2.96
N ARG A 46 1.28 11.27 3.76
CA ARG A 46 2.51 11.64 4.46
C ARG A 46 3.60 10.64 4.09
N PRO A 47 4.69 11.06 3.44
CA PRO A 47 5.78 10.16 3.13
C PRO A 47 6.43 9.62 4.40
N TYR A 48 6.90 8.38 4.33
CA TYR A 48 7.53 7.71 5.46
C TYR A 48 8.70 8.54 6.02
N GLY A 49 8.73 8.71 7.34
CA GLY A 49 9.77 9.49 8.03
C GLY A 49 9.63 11.02 7.90
N SER A 50 8.59 11.52 7.24
CA SER A 50 8.29 12.95 7.15
C SER A 50 7.12 13.32 8.05
N ASN A 51 7.17 14.51 8.67
CA ASN A 51 6.01 15.10 9.34
C ASN A 51 5.19 16.01 8.41
N LEU A 52 5.68 16.27 7.20
CA LEU A 52 5.03 17.10 6.19
C LEU A 52 4.21 16.21 5.25
N ALA A 53 2.91 16.49 5.14
CA ALA A 53 2.01 15.84 4.20
C ALA A 53 2.02 16.55 2.84
N TYR A 54 1.70 15.84 1.78
CA TYR A 54 1.47 16.43 0.46
C TYR A 54 0.27 17.39 0.49
N GLY A 55 0.44 18.55 -0.12
CA GLY A 55 -0.54 19.63 -0.14
C GLY A 55 -1.61 19.46 -1.21
N SER A 56 -1.36 18.66 -2.25
CA SER A 56 -2.29 18.45 -3.35
C SER A 56 -2.26 17.03 -3.94
N VAL A 57 -3.30 16.68 -4.70
CA VAL A 57 -3.40 15.41 -5.43
C VAL A 57 -2.31 15.27 -6.49
N GLU A 58 -1.97 16.36 -7.18
CA GLU A 58 -0.90 16.41 -8.17
C GLU A 58 0.46 16.11 -7.53
N GLU A 59 0.74 16.69 -6.36
CA GLU A 59 1.97 16.41 -5.61
C GLU A 59 2.06 14.94 -5.19
N ALA A 60 0.94 14.38 -4.69
CA ALA A 60 0.86 12.98 -4.32
C ALA A 60 0.99 12.03 -5.54
N LEU A 61 0.43 12.40 -6.68
CA LEU A 61 0.56 11.67 -7.94
C LEU A 61 2.01 11.65 -8.44
N GLN A 62 2.68 12.81 -8.43
CA GLN A 62 4.09 12.91 -8.78
C GLN A 62 4.94 12.03 -7.85
N ALA A 63 4.67 12.06 -6.55
CA ALA A 63 5.33 11.20 -5.59
C ALA A 63 5.05 9.70 -5.81
N PHE A 64 3.85 9.34 -6.30
CA PHE A 64 3.47 7.96 -6.59
C PHE A 64 4.29 7.37 -7.74
N ILE A 65 4.54 8.15 -8.81
CA ILE A 65 5.34 7.70 -9.96
C ILE A 65 6.84 7.95 -9.80
N GLN A 66 7.25 8.80 -8.85
CA GLN A 66 8.65 9.14 -8.60
C GLN A 66 9.48 7.86 -8.36
N PRO A 67 10.49 7.58 -9.20
CA PRO A 67 11.30 6.39 -9.04
C PRO A 67 12.13 6.46 -7.75
N LYS A 68 12.20 5.34 -7.04
CA LYS A 68 13.00 5.15 -5.84
C LYS A 68 14.33 4.48 -6.20
N THR A 69 15.40 4.94 -5.57
CA THR A 69 16.70 4.28 -5.66
C THR A 69 16.72 3.06 -4.74
N LEU A 70 17.22 1.95 -5.28
CA LEU A 70 17.52 0.72 -4.56
C LEU A 70 19.04 0.67 -4.40
N ASP A 71 19.55 1.04 -3.22
CA ASP A 71 20.97 1.15 -2.91
C ASP A 71 21.31 0.54 -1.54
N GLY A 72 22.61 0.47 -1.23
CA GLY A 72 23.12 -0.06 0.04
C GLY A 72 22.59 -1.46 0.35
N HIS A 73 21.80 -1.58 1.42
CA HIS A 73 21.23 -2.85 1.86
C HIS A 73 20.08 -3.33 0.96
N ASN A 74 19.45 -2.41 0.21
CA ASN A 74 18.27 -2.65 -0.64
C ASN A 74 18.63 -2.83 -2.12
N GLN A 75 19.91 -3.04 -2.47
CA GLN A 75 20.34 -3.26 -3.85
C GLN A 75 19.62 -4.42 -4.53
N ASN A 76 19.35 -4.25 -5.83
CA ASN A 76 18.70 -5.26 -6.65
C ASN A 76 19.73 -6.22 -7.27
N PHE A 77 19.45 -7.53 -7.29
CA PHE A 77 20.30 -8.48 -8.03
C PHE A 77 20.06 -8.34 -9.53
N CYS A 78 21.09 -7.95 -10.27
CA CYS A 78 21.00 -7.79 -11.72
C CYS A 78 21.48 -9.06 -12.42
N GLU A 79 20.60 -9.72 -13.18
CA GLU A 79 20.94 -10.95 -13.92
C GLU A 79 21.99 -10.75 -15.01
N ARG A 80 22.15 -9.53 -15.55
CA ARG A 80 23.20 -9.21 -16.53
C ARG A 80 24.55 -8.96 -15.89
N CYS A 81 24.57 -8.24 -14.76
CA CYS A 81 25.80 -7.98 -14.00
C CYS A 81 26.23 -9.17 -13.14
N LYS A 82 25.31 -10.12 -12.87
CA LYS A 82 25.50 -11.28 -11.99
C LYS A 82 25.91 -10.91 -10.55
N LYS A 83 25.46 -9.75 -10.07
CA LYS A 83 25.72 -9.23 -8.72
C LYS A 83 24.62 -8.28 -8.26
N LYS A 84 24.65 -7.89 -6.98
CA LYS A 84 23.83 -6.80 -6.45
C LYS A 84 24.35 -5.46 -7.00
N CYS A 85 23.43 -4.65 -7.52
CA CYS A 85 23.72 -3.36 -8.12
C CYS A 85 22.71 -2.33 -7.62
N ASP A 86 23.12 -1.07 -7.60
CA ASP A 86 22.18 0.02 -7.43
C ASP A 86 21.21 0.05 -8.62
N ALA A 87 19.94 0.30 -8.35
CA ALA A 87 18.89 0.32 -9.35
C ALA A 87 17.88 1.44 -9.09
N ARG A 88 17.11 1.80 -10.12
CA ARG A 88 15.92 2.65 -9.99
C ARG A 88 14.68 1.81 -10.19
N LYS A 89 13.81 1.76 -9.17
CA LYS A 89 12.50 1.13 -9.25
C LYS A 89 11.42 2.19 -9.34
N GLY A 90 10.47 2.04 -10.25
CA GLY A 90 9.40 3.02 -10.42
C GLY A 90 8.17 2.44 -11.10
N LEU A 91 7.14 3.28 -11.20
CA LEU A 91 5.88 3.00 -11.88
C LEU A 91 5.71 4.00 -13.02
N ARG A 92 5.09 3.57 -14.13
CA ARG A 92 4.63 4.46 -15.20
C ARG A 92 3.21 4.11 -15.59
N PHE A 93 2.37 5.10 -15.86
CA PHE A 93 1.03 4.84 -16.40
C PHE A 93 1.13 4.43 -17.86
N LEU A 94 0.49 3.30 -18.17
CA LEU A 94 0.31 2.83 -19.54
C LEU A 94 -1.09 3.15 -20.06
N HIS A 95 -2.10 3.01 -19.20
CA HIS A 95 -3.48 3.25 -19.54
C HIS A 95 -4.27 3.71 -18.31
N PHE A 96 -5.14 4.70 -18.50
CA PHE A 96 -6.10 5.14 -17.50
C PHE A 96 -7.49 4.54 -17.78
N PRO A 97 -8.22 4.16 -16.72
CA PRO A 97 -9.60 3.72 -16.84
C PRO A 97 -10.55 4.87 -17.21
N TYR A 98 -11.78 4.53 -17.58
CA TYR A 98 -12.84 5.52 -17.79
C TYR A 98 -13.24 6.20 -16.46
N LEU A 99 -13.31 5.43 -15.38
CA LEU A 99 -13.54 5.90 -14.02
C LEU A 99 -12.28 5.68 -13.18
N LEU A 100 -11.58 6.76 -12.85
CA LEU A 100 -10.38 6.70 -12.03
C LEU A 100 -10.72 6.90 -10.54
N THR A 101 -10.36 5.92 -9.72
CA THR A 101 -10.50 6.01 -8.27
C THR A 101 -9.17 6.39 -7.62
N LEU A 102 -9.15 7.50 -6.89
CA LEU A 102 -7.99 7.96 -6.12
C LEU A 102 -8.24 7.74 -4.63
N GLN A 103 -7.50 6.82 -4.01
CA GLN A 103 -7.67 6.49 -2.61
C GLN A 103 -6.67 7.27 -1.74
N LEU A 104 -7.17 8.28 -1.02
CA LEU A 104 -6.37 9.04 -0.06
C LEU A 104 -6.12 8.21 1.22
N LYS A 105 -4.90 7.72 1.42
CA LYS A 105 -4.50 6.94 2.62
C LYS A 105 -4.35 7.87 3.83
N ARG A 106 -5.48 8.31 4.38
CA ARG A 106 -5.55 9.22 5.54
C ARG A 106 -5.39 8.53 6.89
N PHE A 107 -5.07 7.24 6.92
CA PHE A 107 -4.78 6.54 8.16
C PHE A 107 -3.32 6.12 8.15
N ASP A 108 -2.61 6.47 9.22
CA ASP A 108 -1.20 6.19 9.39
C ASP A 108 -0.96 5.60 10.79
N PHE A 109 0.23 5.07 11.03
CA PHE A 109 0.63 4.53 12.32
C PHE A 109 1.74 5.40 12.93
N ASP A 110 1.44 6.02 14.06
CA ASP A 110 2.42 6.79 14.80
C ASP A 110 3.25 5.86 15.69
N TYR A 111 4.49 5.62 15.30
CA TYR A 111 5.42 4.77 16.03
C TYR A 111 5.88 5.35 17.38
N SER A 112 5.69 6.66 17.62
CA SER A 112 6.05 7.28 18.90
C SER A 112 4.99 7.03 19.98
N THR A 113 3.72 7.05 19.58
CA THR A 113 2.57 6.80 20.47
C THR A 113 2.05 5.36 20.37
N MET A 114 2.54 4.58 19.40
CA MET A 114 2.08 3.23 19.04
C MET A 114 0.57 3.17 18.73
N GLN A 115 0.05 4.20 18.06
CA GLN A 115 -1.38 4.33 17.77
C GLN A 115 -1.65 4.62 16.29
N ARG A 116 -2.80 4.13 15.81
CA ARG A 116 -3.32 4.50 14.49
C ARG A 116 -3.91 5.90 14.54
N ILE A 117 -3.47 6.77 13.65
CA ILE A 117 -3.88 8.18 13.60
C ILE A 117 -4.60 8.50 12.29
N LYS A 118 -5.52 9.47 12.34
CA LYS A 118 -6.16 10.06 11.16
C LYS A 118 -5.41 11.32 10.72
N LEU A 119 -4.97 11.34 9.47
CA LEU A 119 -4.30 12.45 8.81
C LEU A 119 -5.35 13.46 8.31
N ASN A 120 -5.59 14.49 9.13
CA ASN A 120 -6.50 15.59 8.83
C ASN A 120 -5.83 16.74 8.05
N ASN A 121 -4.63 16.53 7.52
CA ASN A 121 -3.93 17.51 6.71
C ASN A 121 -4.79 17.92 5.49
N ARG A 122 -4.80 19.22 5.20
CA ARG A 122 -5.45 19.78 4.00
C ARG A 122 -4.76 19.22 2.76
N MET A 123 -5.55 18.74 1.82
CA MET A 123 -5.11 18.31 0.51
C MET A 123 -6.06 18.93 -0.52
N THR A 124 -5.51 19.66 -1.48
CA THR A 124 -6.27 20.24 -2.58
C THR A 124 -6.33 19.28 -3.75
N PHE A 125 -7.39 19.39 -4.54
CA PHE A 125 -7.56 18.66 -5.79
C PHE A 125 -8.16 19.65 -6.80
N PRO A 126 -7.76 19.57 -8.07
CA PRO A 126 -8.31 20.41 -9.11
C PRO A 126 -9.67 19.84 -9.55
N GLU A 127 -10.45 20.66 -10.24
CA GLU A 127 -11.66 20.21 -10.93
C GLU A 127 -11.31 19.30 -12.13
N GLU A 128 -10.26 19.68 -12.86
CA GLU A 128 -9.68 18.92 -13.95
C GLU A 128 -8.26 18.48 -13.59
N LEU A 129 -7.99 17.18 -13.63
CA LEU A 129 -6.66 16.63 -13.37
C LEU A 129 -6.00 16.23 -14.70
N ASP A 130 -4.94 16.94 -15.08
CA ASP A 130 -4.13 16.59 -16.26
C ASP A 130 -3.16 15.46 -15.91
N MET A 131 -3.46 14.28 -16.43
CA MET A 131 -2.61 13.08 -16.26
C MET A 131 -1.67 12.87 -17.45
N GLY A 132 -1.77 13.69 -18.51
CA GLY A 132 -1.00 13.56 -19.75
C GLY A 132 0.53 13.56 -19.57
N PRO A 133 1.12 14.41 -18.69
CA PRO A 133 2.55 14.40 -18.42
C PRO A 133 3.09 13.09 -17.86
N ASP A 134 2.23 12.30 -17.22
CA ASP A 134 2.60 11.12 -16.42
C ASP A 134 2.41 9.79 -17.17
N VAL A 135 1.95 9.83 -18.43
CA VAL A 135 1.76 8.65 -19.30
C VAL A 135 2.96 8.43 -20.20
N GLU A 136 3.44 7.18 -20.27
CA GLU A 136 4.52 6.80 -21.17
C GLU A 136 4.07 6.80 -22.65
N ASP A 137 2.79 6.50 -22.89
CA ASP A 137 2.14 6.55 -24.21
C ASP A 137 1.28 7.82 -24.40
N LYS A 138 1.77 8.74 -25.24
CA LYS A 138 1.08 10.00 -25.55
C LYS A 138 -0.22 9.82 -26.33
N ALA A 139 -0.49 8.63 -26.88
CA ALA A 139 -1.77 8.32 -27.53
C ALA A 139 -2.92 8.11 -26.53
N SER A 140 -2.61 7.93 -25.24
CA SER A 140 -3.59 7.75 -24.15
C SER A 140 -3.76 9.00 -23.28
N MET A 141 -3.48 10.18 -23.85
CA MET A 141 -3.63 11.47 -23.18
C MET A 141 -5.13 11.82 -23.06
N PHE A 142 -5.62 11.94 -21.82
CA PHE A 142 -7.00 12.34 -21.52
C PHE A 142 -7.02 13.27 -20.31
N THR A 143 -7.93 14.25 -20.31
CA THR A 143 -8.27 15.05 -19.13
C THR A 143 -9.38 14.31 -18.38
N LEU A 144 -9.20 14.08 -17.08
CA LEU A 144 -10.22 13.45 -16.25
C LEU A 144 -10.99 14.52 -15.45
N GLN A 145 -12.32 14.48 -15.54
CA GLN A 145 -13.21 15.25 -14.67
C GLN A 145 -13.32 14.51 -13.33
N LEU A 146 -13.00 15.20 -12.23
CA LEU A 146 -13.03 14.58 -10.91
C LEU A 146 -14.43 14.69 -10.30
N GLU A 147 -15.16 13.58 -10.17
CA GLU A 147 -16.35 13.50 -9.30
C GLU A 147 -15.96 12.85 -7.97
N ILE A 148 -16.13 13.59 -6.86
CA ILE A 148 -15.67 13.16 -5.54
C ILE A 148 -16.82 12.54 -4.76
N ASN A 149 -16.68 11.25 -4.45
CA ASN A 149 -17.47 10.59 -3.42
C ASN A 149 -16.70 10.67 -2.10
N LEU A 150 -16.99 11.70 -1.29
CA LEU A 150 -16.47 11.81 0.07
C LEU A 150 -17.21 10.82 0.97
N GLU A 151 -16.65 9.63 1.19
CA GLU A 151 -17.04 8.81 2.33
C GLU A 151 -16.46 9.45 3.60
N LEU A 152 -17.28 10.29 4.24
CA LEU A 152 -16.96 10.84 5.55
C LEU A 152 -17.08 9.71 6.58
N ASP A 153 -15.95 9.06 6.88
CA ASP A 153 -15.81 8.21 8.06
C ASP A 153 -15.86 9.08 9.33
N ASN A 154 -17.08 9.44 9.72
CA ASN A 154 -17.44 9.95 11.02
C ASN A 154 -17.88 8.79 11.91
N LYS A 155 -16.96 7.87 12.22
CA LYS A 155 -17.12 6.97 13.37
C LYS A 155 -15.81 6.86 14.13
N SER A 156 -15.71 7.64 15.20
CA SER A 156 -14.93 7.27 16.38
C SER A 156 -15.70 6.21 17.15
N HIS A 157 -15.71 4.98 16.66
CA HIS A 157 -16.05 3.84 17.49
C HIS A 157 -14.95 2.82 17.31
N GLN A 158 -14.28 2.52 18.42
CA GLN A 158 -13.43 1.34 18.55
C GLN A 158 -14.25 0.15 18.04
N THR A 159 -13.87 -0.38 16.88
CA THR A 159 -14.44 -1.64 16.40
C THR A 159 -13.76 -2.74 17.21
N GLU A 160 -14.44 -3.24 18.22
CA GLU A 160 -14.25 -4.62 18.66
C GLU A 160 -14.45 -5.51 17.43
N SER A 161 -13.42 -6.26 17.06
CA SER A 161 -13.52 -7.23 15.98
C SER A 161 -14.44 -8.36 16.45
N CYS A 162 -15.65 -8.43 15.91
CA CYS A 162 -16.45 -9.64 16.00
C CYS A 162 -15.70 -10.74 15.24
N THR A 163 -15.05 -11.65 15.96
CA THR A 163 -14.68 -12.94 15.40
C THR A 163 -15.97 -13.71 15.19
N ASP A 164 -16.35 -13.87 13.93
CA ASP A 164 -17.36 -14.83 13.51
C ASP A 164 -16.87 -16.24 13.85
N SER A 165 -17.47 -16.83 14.88
CA SER A 165 -17.39 -18.25 15.17
C SER A 165 -18.79 -18.71 15.53
N GLY A 166 -19.53 -19.20 14.54
CA GLY A 166 -20.72 -20.00 14.77
C GLY A 166 -20.34 -21.35 15.39
N ALA A 167 -20.94 -21.67 16.54
CA ALA A 167 -21.41 -23.00 16.95
C ALA A 167 -21.86 -22.97 18.44
N GLU A 168 -23.18 -23.02 18.63
CA GLU A 168 -23.96 -23.70 19.70
C GLU A 168 -23.46 -23.63 21.16
N ASN A 169 -24.22 -22.96 22.05
CA ASN A 169 -24.91 -23.59 23.19
C ASN A 169 -25.70 -22.54 24.02
N GLU A 170 -26.83 -22.96 24.57
CA GLU A 170 -27.73 -22.19 25.43
C GLU A 170 -27.10 -21.86 26.79
N GLY A 171 -27.37 -20.67 27.34
CA GLY A 171 -26.89 -20.33 28.69
C GLY A 171 -27.20 -18.91 29.13
N SER A 172 -28.12 -18.79 30.07
CA SER A 172 -28.64 -17.57 30.68
C SER A 172 -27.66 -16.87 31.64
N CYS A 173 -27.98 -15.60 31.94
CA CYS A 173 -27.79 -14.86 33.20
C CYS A 173 -26.68 -13.77 33.31
N HIS A 174 -27.22 -12.56 33.52
CA HIS A 174 -26.91 -11.60 34.59
C HIS A 174 -25.68 -10.68 34.50
N SER A 175 -26.03 -9.39 34.51
CA SER A 175 -25.29 -8.27 35.07
C SER A 175 -24.73 -8.58 36.46
N ASP A 176 -23.45 -8.25 36.71
CA ASP A 176 -23.06 -7.20 37.68
C ASP A 176 -21.53 -7.03 37.77
N GLN A 177 -21.12 -5.77 37.68
CA GLN A 177 -20.05 -5.03 38.36
C GLN A 177 -18.84 -5.73 39.06
N MET A 178 -17.68 -5.11 38.82
CA MET A 178 -16.46 -4.96 39.65
C MET A 178 -15.48 -6.13 39.81
N SER A 179 -14.25 -5.94 39.31
CA SER A 179 -13.08 -5.63 40.17
C SER A 179 -11.85 -5.29 39.32
N ASN A 180 -11.17 -4.20 39.69
CA ASN A 180 -9.76 -3.99 39.39
C ASN A 180 -8.98 -4.94 40.32
N ASP A 181 -7.99 -5.67 39.80
CA ASP A 181 -6.79 -5.90 40.58
C ASP A 181 -5.55 -6.19 39.73
N PHE A 182 -4.46 -5.60 40.23
CA PHE A 182 -3.10 -5.54 39.73
C PHE A 182 -2.35 -6.82 40.09
N SER A 183 -1.64 -7.42 39.14
CA SER A 183 -0.49 -8.29 39.43
C SER A 183 0.51 -8.29 38.27
N THR A 184 1.76 -8.10 38.67
CA THR A 184 3.02 -8.14 37.94
C THR A 184 3.35 -9.57 37.42
N ASP A 185 4.39 -9.65 36.58
CA ASP A 185 5.17 -10.86 36.20
C ASP A 185 4.60 -11.63 34.97
N ASP A 186 5.31 -11.98 33.90
CA ASP A 186 6.74 -12.15 33.65
C ASP A 186 7.12 -11.86 32.19
N VAL A 187 8.30 -11.27 32.00
CA VAL A 187 9.07 -11.25 30.76
C VAL A 187 9.74 -12.61 30.58
N MET A 188 9.45 -13.32 29.50
CA MET A 188 10.27 -14.44 29.03
C MET A 188 10.48 -14.29 27.52
N ASP A 189 11.69 -13.83 27.19
CA ASP A 189 12.28 -13.70 25.87
C ASP A 189 12.84 -15.06 25.44
N GLU A 190 12.17 -15.74 24.51
CA GLU A 190 12.67 -17.00 23.93
C GLU A 190 13.57 -16.67 22.73
N GLY A 191 14.88 -16.76 22.99
CA GLY A 191 15.94 -16.55 22.02
C GLY A 191 15.98 -17.60 20.90
N ILE A 192 16.50 -17.17 19.75
CA ILE A 192 16.70 -18.00 18.55
C ILE A 192 17.97 -18.83 18.71
N CYS A 193 17.85 -20.16 18.69
CA CYS A 193 18.98 -21.09 18.63
C CYS A 193 19.62 -21.11 17.23
N LEU A 194 20.93 -20.87 17.15
CA LEU A 194 21.77 -21.10 15.98
C LEU A 194 22.40 -22.49 16.09
N ASP A 195 21.94 -23.44 15.28
CA ASP A 195 22.61 -24.73 15.15
C ASP A 195 23.80 -24.65 14.20
N ASN A 196 24.98 -24.83 14.80
CA ASN A 196 26.28 -24.86 14.18
C ASN A 196 26.72 -26.33 14.10
N THR A 197 26.57 -26.99 12.95
CA THR A 197 27.07 -28.36 12.78
C THR A 197 28.48 -28.34 12.20
N SER A 198 29.48 -28.61 13.05
CA SER A 198 30.80 -29.05 12.63
C SER A 198 31.29 -30.23 13.48
N SER A 199 31.46 -31.39 12.84
CA SER A 199 32.40 -32.46 13.21
C SER A 199 32.36 -33.53 12.08
N SER A 200 33.39 -33.65 11.24
CA SER A 200 34.55 -34.59 11.35
C SER A 200 34.10 -36.06 11.46
N GLU A 201 34.51 -37.05 10.65
CA GLU A 201 35.83 -37.39 10.08
C GLU A 201 35.71 -38.57 9.07
N ARG A 202 36.65 -38.61 8.10
CA ARG A 202 37.33 -39.77 7.46
C ARG A 202 36.59 -41.08 7.08
N ALA A 203 36.65 -41.42 5.79
CA ALA A 203 37.37 -42.57 5.23
C ALA A 203 37.55 -42.39 3.71
#